data_AF-A0A447UHX1-F1
#
_entry.id   AF-A0A447UHX1-F1
#
_cell.length_a   1.000
_cell.length_b   1.000
_cell.length_c   1.000
_cell.angle_alpha   90.00
_cell.angle_beta   90.00
_cell.angle_gamma   90.00
#
_symmetry.space_group_name_H-M   'P 1'
#
loop_
_entity.id
_entity.type
_entity.pdbx_description
1 polymer ?
#
loop_
_entity_poly.entity_id
_entity_poly.type
_entity_poly.pdbx_seq_one_letter_code
_entity_poly.pdbx_strand_id
1 'polypeptide(L)'
;MSVKEADGSVTTYLVPYAAVPNMLQPGVSKYDFAAGRSHIEGASHQTDFAQISYQYGLNNLLTLYGGTMLADDYNAFTLGTGWNTRIGAISVDATKSHSKQDNGDVFDGQSYQIAYNKYLTQTATRFGLAAYRYSSREYRTFNDHVWANNKNNYRRDENDVYDITDYYQNDFGRKNSFSANVSQTLPEGWGSFFLKYAMA
;
A
#
# COMPACT_ATOMS: atom_id res chain seq x y z
N MET A 1 11.14 6.37 3.13
CA MET A 1 12.56 6.46 3.52
C MET A 1 13.00 7.88 3.20
N SER A 2 13.39 8.65 4.21
CA SER A 2 14.00 9.95 4.00
C SER A 2 15.52 9.76 3.91
N VAL A 3 16.14 10.35 2.90
CA VAL A 3 17.60 10.50 2.85
C VAL A 3 17.87 11.97 3.14
N LYS A 4 18.67 12.22 4.17
CA LYS A 4 19.10 13.56 4.54
C LYS A 4 20.48 13.78 3.91
N GLU A 5 20.57 14.68 2.94
CA GLU A 5 21.86 15.05 2.35
C GLU A 5 22.64 15.99 3.28
N ALA A 6 23.94 16.11 3.02
CA ALA A 6 24.88 16.85 3.89
C ALA A 6 24.61 18.37 3.95
N ASP A 7 23.78 18.89 3.04
CA ASP A 7 23.32 20.28 3.00
C ASP A 7 22.06 20.52 3.86
N GLY A 8 21.52 19.49 4.51
CA GLY A 8 20.31 19.56 5.31
C GLY A 8 19.02 19.37 4.51
N SER A 9 19.09 19.18 3.19
CA SER A 9 17.92 18.82 2.40
C SER A 9 17.46 17.40 2.74
N VAL A 10 16.19 17.26 3.08
CA VAL A 10 15.56 15.97 3.37
C VAL A 10 14.78 15.56 2.14
N THR A 11 15.32 14.62 1.37
CA THR A 11 14.60 14.05 0.23
C THR A 11 13.82 12.83 0.71
N THR A 12 12.50 13.00 0.84
CA THR A 12 11.60 11.93 1.25
C THR A 12 11.19 11.11 0.04
N TYR A 13 11.70 9.88 -0.05
CA TYR A 13 11.24 8.90 -1.02
C TYR A 13 10.20 7.98 -0.37
N LEU A 14 8.95 8.14 -0.79
CA LEU A 14 7.93 7.12 -0.62
C LEU A 14 8.30 5.95 -1.52
N VAL A 15 8.87 4.90 -0.95
CA VAL A 15 9.04 3.64 -1.68
C VAL A 15 7.69 2.94 -1.58
N PRO A 16 6.83 2.94 -2.62
CA PRO A 16 5.63 2.14 -2.59
C PRO A 16 6.04 0.70 -2.32
N TYR A 17 5.46 0.10 -1.29
CA TYR A 17 5.67 -1.32 -1.01
C TYR A 17 5.05 -2.09 -2.17
N ALA A 18 5.90 -2.49 -3.10
CA ALA A 18 5.61 -3.32 -4.24
C ALA A 18 5.27 -4.73 -3.72
N ALA A 19 4.09 -4.89 -3.13
CA ALA A 19 3.57 -6.20 -2.76
C ALA A 19 3.31 -6.94 -4.07
N VAL A 20 4.22 -7.86 -4.38
CA VAL A 20 4.07 -8.82 -5.45
C VAL A 20 2.76 -9.58 -5.24
N PRO A 21 2.02 -9.93 -6.31
CA PRO A 21 0.85 -10.80 -6.18
C PRO A 21 1.21 -12.06 -5.39
N ASN A 22 0.70 -12.15 -4.15
CA ASN A 22 0.86 -13.29 -3.27
C ASN A 22 -0.01 -14.44 -3.80
N MET A 23 0.44 -15.09 -4.88
CA MET A 23 -0.24 -16.26 -5.41
C MET A 23 0.06 -17.47 -4.53
N LEU A 24 -0.99 -18.16 -4.11
CA LEU A 24 -0.89 -19.37 -3.32
C LEU A 24 -0.98 -20.60 -4.22
N GLN A 25 -0.34 -21.68 -3.79
CA GLN A 25 -0.52 -22.98 -4.44
C GLN A 25 -1.99 -23.45 -4.31
N PRO A 26 -2.48 -24.29 -5.24
CA PRO A 26 -3.83 -24.84 -5.17
C PRO A 26 -4.09 -25.52 -3.84
N GLY A 27 -5.24 -25.22 -3.21
CA GLY A 27 -5.64 -25.79 -1.93
C GLY A 27 -4.93 -25.19 -0.72
N VAL A 28 -4.01 -24.23 -0.90
CA VAL A 28 -3.37 -23.50 0.20
C VAL A 28 -4.21 -22.30 0.58
N SER A 29 -4.58 -22.23 1.86
CA SER A 29 -5.21 -21.08 2.50
C SER A 29 -4.22 -20.36 3.41
N LYS A 30 -4.11 -19.04 3.27
CA LYS A 30 -3.40 -18.18 4.22
C LYS A 30 -4.43 -17.29 4.91
N TYR A 31 -4.40 -17.26 6.23
CA TYR A 31 -5.24 -16.38 7.04
C TYR A 31 -4.35 -15.62 7.99
N ASP A 32 -4.59 -14.31 8.11
CA ASP A 32 -3.91 -13.45 9.05
C ASP A 32 -4.97 -12.70 9.86
N PHE A 33 -4.82 -12.69 11.18
CA PHE A 33 -5.66 -11.94 12.10
C PHE A 33 -4.77 -11.08 12.98
N ALA A 34 -5.13 -9.81 13.11
CA ALA A 34 -4.49 -8.87 14.01
C ALA A 34 -5.57 -8.07 14.73
N ALA A 35 -5.42 -7.87 16.04
CA ALA A 35 -6.27 -6.98 16.80
C ALA A 35 -5.43 -6.31 17.87
N GLY A 36 -5.72 -5.05 18.16
CA GLY A 36 -4.98 -4.27 19.14
C GLY A 36 -5.36 -2.81 19.08
N ARG A 37 -4.53 -1.99 19.71
CA ARG A 37 -4.70 -0.54 19.75
C ARG A 37 -3.63 0.12 18.91
N SER A 38 -4.01 1.07 18.06
CA SER A 38 -3.04 1.80 17.22
C SER A 38 -2.11 2.62 18.12
N HIS A 39 -0.81 2.40 18.04
CA HIS A 39 0.18 3.24 18.70
C HIS A 39 0.93 4.06 17.66
N ILE A 40 0.49 5.29 17.43
CA ILE A 40 1.16 6.24 16.55
C ILE A 40 1.78 7.32 17.44
N GLU A 41 3.11 7.49 17.38
CA GLU A 41 3.79 8.57 18.10
C GLU A 41 3.23 9.94 17.65
N GLY A 42 2.76 10.73 18.62
CA GLY A 42 2.11 12.03 18.39
C GLY A 42 0.57 11.98 18.29
N ALA A 43 -0.06 10.80 18.22
CA ALA A 43 -1.51 10.67 18.29
C ALA A 43 -2.00 10.54 19.74
N SER A 44 -2.76 11.53 20.21
CA SER A 44 -3.42 11.51 21.54
C SER A 44 -4.57 10.50 21.63
N HIS A 45 -5.27 10.26 20.51
CA HIS A 45 -6.39 9.34 20.41
C HIS A 45 -5.93 8.09 19.67
N GLN A 46 -5.81 7.00 20.42
CA GLN A 46 -5.48 5.68 19.92
C GLN A 46 -6.77 4.93 19.61
N THR A 47 -6.87 4.37 18.42
CA THR A 47 -8.06 3.65 17.96
C THR A 47 -7.84 2.16 18.08
N ASP A 48 -8.78 1.45 18.70
CA ASP A 48 -8.80 -0.01 18.70
C ASP A 48 -9.14 -0.50 17.29
N PHE A 49 -8.35 -1.45 16.78
CA PHE A 49 -8.52 -2.00 15.44
C PHE A 49 -8.52 -3.52 15.47
N ALA A 50 -9.24 -4.11 14.53
CA ALA A 50 -9.22 -5.52 14.19
C ALA A 50 -9.10 -5.66 12.68
N GLN A 51 -8.13 -6.45 12.23
CA GLN A 51 -7.87 -6.74 10.84
C GLN A 51 -7.91 -8.26 10.63
N ILE A 52 -8.65 -8.67 9.62
CA ILE A 52 -8.69 -10.05 9.14
C ILE A 52 -8.31 -10.01 7.66
N SER A 53 -7.42 -10.90 7.24
CA SER A 53 -7.20 -11.17 5.82
C SER A 53 -7.18 -12.66 5.56
N TYR A 54 -7.72 -13.04 4.40
CA TYR A 54 -7.87 -14.41 3.97
C TYR A 54 -7.50 -14.51 2.50
N GLN A 55 -6.64 -15.47 2.16
CA GLN A 55 -6.18 -15.73 0.80
C GLN A 55 -6.30 -17.22 0.53
N TYR A 56 -6.76 -17.58 -0.66
CA TYR A 56 -7.01 -18.97 -1.04
C TYR A 56 -6.61 -19.23 -2.48
N GLY A 57 -5.71 -20.18 -2.69
CA GLY A 57 -5.36 -20.68 -4.01
C GLY A 57 -6.43 -21.64 -4.53
N LEU A 58 -7.36 -21.17 -5.37
CA LEU A 58 -8.41 -22.01 -5.95
C LEU A 58 -7.83 -23.10 -6.87
N ASN A 59 -6.87 -22.72 -7.70
CA ASN A 59 -6.22 -23.63 -8.66
C ASN A 59 -4.83 -23.09 -9.04
N ASN A 60 -4.14 -23.76 -9.97
CA ASN A 60 -2.78 -23.38 -10.38
C ASN A 60 -2.71 -22.02 -11.10
N LEU A 61 -3.87 -21.44 -11.43
CA LEU A 61 -4.02 -20.22 -12.21
C LEU A 61 -4.71 -19.09 -11.44
N LEU A 62 -5.41 -19.36 -10.33
CA LEU A 62 -6.29 -18.39 -9.66
C LEU A 62 -6.11 -18.45 -8.14
N THR A 63 -5.78 -17.31 -7.56
CA THR A 63 -5.82 -17.07 -6.12
C THR A 63 -6.85 -16.00 -5.84
N LEU A 64 -7.74 -16.22 -4.87
CA LEU A 64 -8.62 -15.18 -4.33
C LEU A 64 -8.02 -14.67 -3.03
N TYR A 65 -8.15 -13.38 -2.77
CA TYR A 65 -7.85 -12.80 -1.48
C TYR A 65 -8.90 -11.79 -1.08
N GLY A 66 -9.10 -11.65 0.21
CA GLY A 66 -9.98 -10.65 0.78
C GLY A 66 -9.49 -10.27 2.16
N GLY A 67 -9.91 -9.11 2.61
CA GLY A 67 -9.59 -8.65 3.94
C GLY A 67 -10.60 -7.63 4.41
N THR A 68 -10.69 -7.47 5.71
CA THR A 68 -11.44 -6.40 6.33
C THR A 68 -10.62 -5.81 7.45
N MET A 69 -10.78 -4.52 7.63
CA MET A 69 -10.20 -3.78 8.74
C MET A 69 -11.33 -2.99 9.38
N LEU A 70 -11.55 -3.23 10.66
CA LEU A 70 -12.58 -2.61 11.47
C LEU A 70 -11.87 -1.86 12.60
N ALA A 71 -12.30 -0.65 12.86
CA ALA A 71 -11.84 0.17 13.98
C ALA A 71 -12.97 1.11 14.39
N ASP A 72 -12.82 1.80 15.52
CA ASP A 72 -13.81 2.82 15.90
C ASP A 72 -13.90 3.88 14.80
N ASP A 73 -15.12 4.10 14.29
CA ASP A 73 -15.43 5.03 13.19
C ASP A 73 -14.65 4.81 11.87
N TYR A 74 -14.01 3.64 11.67
CA TYR A 74 -13.35 3.26 10.42
C TYR A 74 -13.63 1.81 10.02
N ASN A 75 -14.06 1.60 8.78
CA ASN A 75 -14.29 0.28 8.22
C ASN A 75 -13.73 0.20 6.80
N ALA A 76 -12.93 -0.82 6.52
CA ALA A 76 -12.44 -1.12 5.18
C ALA A 76 -12.68 -2.58 4.82
N PHE A 77 -12.98 -2.79 3.55
CA PHE A 77 -13.19 -4.11 2.98
C PHE A 77 -12.48 -4.22 1.64
N THR A 78 -11.65 -5.23 1.51
CA THR A 78 -10.84 -5.50 0.31
C THR A 78 -11.23 -6.86 -0.25
N LEU A 79 -11.38 -6.92 -1.57
CA LEU A 79 -11.47 -8.16 -2.34
C LEU A 79 -10.57 -8.07 -3.55
N GLY A 80 -9.86 -9.16 -3.82
CA GLY A 80 -8.95 -9.23 -4.93
C GLY A 80 -8.73 -10.64 -5.43
N THR A 81 -8.17 -10.71 -6.64
CA THR A 81 -7.96 -11.93 -7.38
C THR A 81 -6.62 -11.84 -8.10
N GLY A 82 -5.82 -12.90 -8.01
CA GLY A 82 -4.55 -13.06 -8.71
C GLY A 82 -4.67 -14.18 -9.74
N TRP A 83 -4.27 -13.92 -10.98
CA TRP A 83 -4.19 -14.87 -12.06
C TRP A 83 -2.75 -15.16 -12.47
N ASN A 84 -2.36 -16.43 -12.43
CA ASN A 84 -1.12 -16.91 -13.02
C ASN A 84 -1.38 -17.35 -14.47
N THR A 85 -0.89 -16.58 -15.44
CA THR A 85 -1.04 -16.90 -16.86
C THR A 85 0.32 -17.21 -17.49
N ARG A 86 0.31 -17.82 -18.68
CA ARG A 86 1.56 -18.08 -19.44
C ARG A 86 2.32 -16.79 -19.77
N ILE A 87 1.63 -15.65 -19.79
CA ILE A 87 2.23 -14.35 -20.09
C ILE A 87 2.66 -13.59 -18.83
N GLY A 88 2.40 -14.09 -17.63
CA GLY A 88 2.76 -13.46 -16.35
C GLY A 88 1.67 -13.57 -15.28
N ALA A 89 1.98 -13.11 -14.08
CA ALA A 89 1.05 -12.99 -12.97
C ALA A 89 0.36 -11.63 -13.00
N ILE A 90 -0.97 -11.60 -12.98
CA ILE A 90 -1.79 -10.39 -12.90
C ILE A 90 -2.59 -10.45 -11.62
N SER A 91 -2.67 -9.38 -10.84
CA SER A 91 -3.65 -9.27 -9.76
C SER A 91 -4.46 -8.00 -9.88
N VAL A 92 -5.71 -8.11 -9.46
CA VAL A 92 -6.64 -6.98 -9.37
C VAL A 92 -7.31 -7.05 -8.01
N ASP A 93 -7.33 -5.93 -7.30
CA ASP A 93 -8.12 -5.77 -6.08
C ASP A 93 -8.89 -4.46 -6.04
N ALA A 94 -9.97 -4.50 -5.29
CA ALA A 94 -10.80 -3.37 -4.96
C ALA A 94 -10.93 -3.30 -3.44
N THR A 95 -10.69 -2.12 -2.88
CA THR A 95 -10.86 -1.82 -1.47
C THR A 95 -11.88 -0.71 -1.33
N LYS A 96 -12.92 -0.92 -0.53
CA LYS A 96 -13.84 0.14 -0.12
C LYS A 96 -13.53 0.53 1.31
N SER A 97 -13.44 1.82 1.60
CA SER A 97 -13.32 2.33 2.96
C SER A 97 -14.41 3.33 3.30
N HIS A 98 -14.82 3.29 4.56
CA HIS A 98 -15.74 4.20 5.21
C HIS A 98 -15.02 4.75 6.44
N SER A 99 -14.82 6.06 6.48
CA SER A 99 -14.10 6.74 7.56
C SER A 99 -14.94 7.91 8.05
N LYS A 100 -15.36 7.88 9.31
CA LYS A 100 -16.03 8.98 9.96
C LYS A 100 -15.06 9.66 10.93
N GLN A 101 -14.88 10.97 10.79
CA GLN A 101 -13.94 11.74 11.60
C GLN A 101 -14.64 12.32 12.83
N ASP A 102 -13.86 12.66 13.86
CA ASP A 102 -14.37 13.21 15.13
C ASP A 102 -15.05 14.58 14.94
N ASN A 103 -14.67 15.31 13.89
CA ASN A 103 -15.31 16.57 13.49
C ASN A 103 -16.69 16.37 12.83
N GLY A 104 -17.12 15.13 12.60
CA GLY A 104 -18.38 14.76 11.97
C GLY A 104 -18.30 14.52 10.45
N ASP A 105 -17.15 14.74 9.82
CA ASP A 105 -16.98 14.51 8.38
C ASP A 105 -16.97 13.01 8.07
N VAL A 106 -17.65 12.61 6.98
CA VAL A 106 -17.74 11.22 6.54
C VAL A 106 -17.12 11.08 5.16
N PHE A 107 -16.17 10.15 5.04
CA PHE A 107 -15.40 9.86 3.84
C PHE A 107 -15.68 8.43 3.39
N ASP A 108 -16.41 8.30 2.28
CA ASP A 108 -16.72 7.02 1.64
C ASP A 108 -15.99 6.90 0.32
N GLY A 109 -14.97 6.03 0.27
CA GLY A 109 -14.11 5.91 -0.88
C GLY A 109 -13.79 4.50 -1.31
N GLN A 110 -13.23 4.41 -2.51
CA GLN A 110 -12.86 3.16 -3.16
C GLN A 110 -11.46 3.30 -3.75
N SER A 111 -10.67 2.24 -3.61
CA SER A 111 -9.36 2.09 -4.23
C SER A 111 -9.37 0.83 -5.09
N TYR A 112 -8.78 0.94 -6.27
CA TYR A 112 -8.62 -0.15 -7.22
C TYR A 112 -7.16 -0.29 -7.54
N GLN A 113 -6.62 -1.50 -7.41
CA GLN A 113 -5.23 -1.78 -7.74
C GLN A 113 -5.18 -2.87 -8.80
N ILE A 114 -4.30 -2.66 -9.78
CA ILE A 114 -3.93 -3.64 -10.79
C ILE A 114 -2.43 -3.80 -10.69
N ALA A 115 -1.96 -5.02 -10.47
CA ALA A 115 -0.54 -5.34 -10.48
C ALA A 115 -0.23 -6.43 -11.50
N TYR A 116 0.95 -6.34 -12.11
CA TYR A 116 1.45 -7.27 -13.10
C TYR A 116 2.91 -7.59 -12.81
N ASN A 117 3.25 -8.87 -12.87
CA ASN A 117 4.62 -9.35 -12.70
C ASN A 117 4.91 -10.40 -13.78
N LYS A 118 6.05 -10.29 -14.45
CA LYS A 118 6.50 -11.29 -15.43
C LYS A 118 7.98 -11.57 -15.29
N TYR A 119 8.30 -12.85 -15.20
CA TYR A 119 9.66 -13.31 -15.35
C TYR A 119 9.88 -13.88 -16.75
N LEU A 120 10.74 -13.24 -17.56
CA LEU A 120 11.18 -13.81 -18.83
C LEU A 120 12.49 -14.57 -18.63
N THR A 121 12.41 -15.89 -18.67
CA THR A 121 13.58 -16.77 -18.59
C THR A 121 14.46 -16.71 -19.84
N GLN A 122 13.90 -16.46 -21.03
CA GLN A 122 14.63 -16.47 -22.31
C GLN A 122 15.68 -15.34 -22.44
N THR A 123 15.44 -14.17 -21.85
CA THR A 123 16.33 -13.00 -21.94
C THR A 123 16.95 -12.63 -20.60
N ALA A 124 16.79 -13.48 -19.57
CA ALA A 124 17.11 -13.18 -18.17
C ALA A 124 16.56 -11.82 -17.67
N THR A 125 15.44 -11.36 -18.25
CA THR A 125 14.79 -10.10 -17.90
C THR A 125 13.69 -10.35 -16.86
N ARG A 126 13.82 -9.73 -15.69
CA ARG A 126 12.84 -9.68 -14.61
C ARG A 126 12.06 -8.37 -14.68
N PHE A 127 10.80 -8.43 -15.12
CA PHE A 127 9.85 -7.35 -14.89
C PHE A 127 9.28 -7.55 -13.48
N GLY A 128 9.97 -7.01 -12.48
CA GLY A 128 9.78 -7.32 -11.06
C GLY A 128 8.39 -6.95 -10.52
N LEU A 129 7.81 -5.83 -10.98
CA LEU A 129 6.41 -5.47 -10.71
C LEU A 129 6.03 -4.21 -11.50
N ALA A 130 4.87 -4.20 -12.15
CA ALA A 130 4.19 -2.99 -12.58
C ALA A 130 2.85 -2.91 -11.86
N ALA A 131 2.63 -1.90 -11.03
CA ALA A 131 1.41 -1.72 -10.26
C ALA A 131 0.82 -0.34 -10.49
N TYR A 132 -0.47 -0.31 -10.78
CA TYR A 132 -1.27 0.89 -10.88
C TYR A 132 -2.35 0.84 -9.81
N ARG A 133 -2.46 1.89 -9.01
CA ARG A 133 -3.52 2.05 -8.02
C ARG A 133 -4.25 3.37 -8.26
N TYR A 134 -5.54 3.27 -8.46
CA TYR A 134 -6.48 4.38 -8.51
C TYR A 134 -7.20 4.45 -7.16
N SER A 135 -7.31 5.63 -6.57
CA SER A 135 -8.13 5.83 -5.36
C SER A 135 -9.04 7.03 -5.55
N SER A 136 -10.31 6.88 -5.17
CA SER A 136 -11.26 7.98 -5.14
C SER A 136 -10.81 9.06 -4.15
N ARG A 137 -11.24 10.30 -4.36
CA ARG A 137 -10.91 11.44 -3.48
C ARG A 137 -11.23 11.19 -2.00
N GLU A 138 -12.36 10.52 -1.75
CA GLU A 138 -12.88 10.21 -0.42
C GLU A 138 -12.29 8.91 0.16
N TYR A 139 -11.38 8.24 -0.57
CA TYR A 139 -10.70 7.06 -0.04
C TYR A 139 -9.73 7.47 1.06
N ARG A 140 -9.82 6.76 2.18
CA ARG A 140 -8.94 6.90 3.33
C ARG A 140 -8.40 5.55 3.75
N THR A 141 -7.10 5.47 3.97
CA THR A 141 -6.50 4.35 4.69
C THR A 141 -6.75 4.50 6.19
N PHE A 142 -6.61 3.43 6.96
CA PHE A 142 -6.76 3.48 8.42
C PHE A 142 -5.81 4.51 9.05
N ASN A 143 -4.57 4.56 8.53
CA ASN A 143 -3.58 5.52 8.98
C ASN A 143 -4.01 6.97 8.70
N ASP A 144 -4.63 7.24 7.55
CA ASP A 144 -5.18 8.56 7.22
C ASP A 144 -6.33 8.96 8.18
N HIS A 145 -7.15 7.98 8.58
CA HIS A 145 -8.25 8.19 9.53
C HIS A 145 -7.72 8.55 10.93
N VAL A 146 -6.82 7.74 11.50
CA VAL A 146 -6.23 8.01 12.82
C VAL A 146 -5.51 9.35 12.82
N TRP A 147 -4.80 9.68 11.74
CA TRP A 147 -4.13 10.98 11.62
C TRP A 147 -5.11 12.15 11.58
N ALA A 148 -6.18 12.06 10.77
CA ALA A 148 -7.13 13.15 10.62
C ALA A 148 -7.83 13.52 11.94
N ASN A 149 -8.17 12.52 12.76
CA ASN A 149 -8.75 12.76 14.09
C ASN A 149 -7.74 13.38 15.06
N ASN A 150 -6.45 13.14 14.88
CA ASN A 150 -5.41 13.71 15.74
C ASN A 150 -4.90 15.09 15.30
N LYS A 151 -5.23 15.56 14.08
CA LYS A 151 -4.76 16.84 13.50
C LYS A 151 -4.96 18.06 14.42
N ASN A 152 -6.05 18.11 15.20
CA ASN A 152 -6.37 19.25 16.08
C ASN A 152 -5.76 19.13 17.49
N ASN A 153 -5.28 17.93 17.88
CA ASN A 153 -4.72 17.66 19.20
C ASN A 153 -3.18 17.58 19.19
N TYR A 154 -2.55 17.83 18.04
CA TYR A 154 -1.10 18.06 17.95
C TYR A 154 -0.74 19.34 18.72
N ARG A 155 -0.27 19.18 19.95
CA ARG A 155 0.48 20.22 20.65
C ARG A 155 1.83 20.34 19.95
N ARG A 156 2.02 21.44 19.24
CA ARG A 156 3.29 21.86 18.65
C ARG A 156 4.33 21.99 19.78
N ASP A 157 5.14 20.97 19.99
CA ASP A 157 6.40 21.14 20.73
C ASP A 157 7.43 21.70 19.76
N GLU A 158 8.02 22.83 20.15
CA GLU A 158 8.94 23.65 19.34
C GLU A 158 10.27 22.94 19.00
N ASN A 159 10.47 21.72 19.52
CA ASN A 159 11.71 20.94 19.42
C ASN A 159 11.59 19.68 18.55
N ASP A 160 10.42 19.36 17.99
CA ASP A 160 10.29 18.18 17.12
C ASP A 160 10.76 18.48 15.69
N VAL A 161 11.85 17.83 15.30
CA VAL A 161 12.51 17.95 13.99
C VAL A 161 11.70 17.26 12.87
N TYR A 162 10.61 16.58 13.21
CA TYR A 162 9.75 15.83 12.30
C TYR A 162 8.40 16.53 12.14
N ASP A 163 8.30 17.40 11.15
CA ASP A 163 7.02 18.03 10.78
C ASP A 163 6.18 17.05 9.96
N ILE A 164 5.55 16.09 10.66
CA ILE A 164 4.63 15.10 10.06
C ILE A 164 3.34 15.80 9.57
N THR A 165 3.07 17.02 10.03
CA THR A 165 1.92 17.85 9.64
C THR A 165 1.91 18.18 8.15
N ASP A 166 3.06 18.52 7.58
CA ASP A 166 3.19 18.88 6.15
C ASP A 166 3.02 17.66 5.23
N TYR A 167 3.41 16.47 5.70
CA TYR A 167 3.29 15.22 4.93
C TYR A 167 1.83 14.84 4.67
N TYR A 168 0.95 15.03 5.65
CA TYR A 168 -0.47 14.71 5.50
C TYR A 168 -1.31 15.89 5.00
N GLN A 169 -0.94 17.15 5.25
CA GLN A 169 -1.70 18.29 4.72
C GLN A 169 -1.77 18.30 3.19
N ASN A 170 -0.73 17.82 2.50
CA ASN A 170 -0.64 17.83 1.04
C ASN A 170 -0.96 16.48 0.35
N ASP A 171 -1.03 15.36 1.08
CA ASP A 171 -1.12 14.01 0.48
C ASP A 171 -2.48 13.30 0.73
N PHE A 172 -3.45 13.96 1.37
CA PHE A 172 -4.80 13.44 1.53
C PHE A 172 -5.46 13.21 0.16
N GLY A 173 -5.58 11.94 -0.23
CA GLY A 173 -6.33 11.51 -1.41
C GLY A 173 -5.48 11.41 -2.68
N ARG A 174 -4.29 10.81 -2.61
CA ARG A 174 -3.54 10.34 -3.79
C ARG A 174 -4.48 9.62 -4.75
N LYS A 175 -4.75 10.28 -5.87
CA LYS A 175 -5.74 9.82 -6.84
C LYS A 175 -5.20 8.64 -7.62
N ASN A 176 -3.92 8.66 -7.96
CA ASN A 176 -3.29 7.70 -8.87
C ASN A 176 -1.84 7.49 -8.48
N SER A 177 -1.45 6.25 -8.17
CA SER A 177 -0.04 5.89 -8.06
C SER A 177 0.32 4.83 -9.08
N PHE A 178 1.46 5.00 -9.73
CA PHE A 178 2.02 4.02 -10.67
C PHE A 178 3.43 3.65 -10.23
N SER A 179 3.75 2.36 -10.19
CA SER A 179 5.12 1.91 -9.93
C SER A 179 5.51 0.83 -10.93
N ALA A 180 6.77 0.86 -11.38
CA ALA A 180 7.34 -0.12 -12.28
C ALA A 180 8.78 -0.45 -11.86
N ASN A 181 9.10 -1.74 -11.83
CA ASN A 181 10.42 -2.26 -11.56
C ASN A 181 10.84 -3.21 -12.67
N VAL A 182 11.96 -2.91 -13.31
CA VAL A 182 12.56 -3.73 -14.35
C VAL A 182 14.01 -4.00 -13.98
N SER A 183 14.42 -5.25 -14.06
CA SER A 183 15.81 -5.67 -13.89
C SER A 183 16.20 -6.64 -15.00
N GLN A 184 17.36 -6.44 -15.60
CA GLN A 184 17.86 -7.29 -16.67
C GLN A 184 19.31 -7.67 -16.38
N THR A 185 19.57 -8.98 -16.36
CA THR A 185 20.95 -9.47 -16.33
C THR A 185 21.47 -9.50 -17.76
N LEU A 186 22.60 -8.86 -18.01
CA LEU A 186 23.26 -8.88 -19.32
C LEU A 186 24.15 -10.14 -19.43
N PRO A 187 24.53 -10.55 -20.65
CA PRO A 187 25.44 -11.68 -20.87
C PRO A 187 26.77 -11.54 -20.11
N GLU A 188 27.49 -12.66 -19.95
CA GLU A 188 28.73 -12.73 -19.17
C GLU A 188 29.69 -11.56 -19.45
N GLY A 189 30.09 -10.86 -18.37
CA GLY A 189 31.01 -9.73 -18.41
C GLY A 189 30.36 -8.33 -18.44
N TRP A 190 29.06 -8.21 -18.69
CA TRP A 190 28.40 -6.90 -18.88
C TRP A 190 27.59 -6.40 -17.67
N GLY A 191 27.44 -7.20 -16.62
CA GLY A 191 26.76 -6.82 -15.39
C GLY A 191 25.22 -6.86 -15.47
N SER A 192 24.54 -5.95 -14.79
CA SER A 192 23.08 -5.95 -14.66
C SER A 192 22.50 -4.54 -14.72
N PHE A 193 21.39 -4.38 -15.43
CA PHE A 193 20.63 -3.14 -15.52
C PHE A 193 19.42 -3.16 -14.57
N PHE A 194 19.20 -2.07 -13.84
CA PHE A 194 18.04 -1.90 -12.95
C PHE A 194 17.37 -0.56 -13.23
N LEU A 195 16.05 -0.60 -13.42
CA LEU A 195 15.20 0.57 -13.56
C LEU A 195 14.04 0.47 -12.56
N LYS A 196 13.91 1.51 -11.74
CA LYS A 196 12.78 1.68 -10.82
C LYS A 196 12.10 3.01 -11.16
N TYR A 197 10.80 2.97 -11.32
CA TYR A 197 9.97 4.14 -11.57
C TYR A 197 8.79 4.13 -10.60
N ALA A 198 8.48 5.28 -10.01
CA ALA A 198 7.32 5.48 -9.16
C ALA A 198 6.77 6.88 -9.41
N MET A 199 5.46 6.97 -9.60
CA MET A 199 4.70 8.21 -9.73
C MET A 199 3.58 8.19 -8.70
N ALA A 200 3.35 9.35 -8.08
CA ALA A 200 2.52 9.56 -6.91
C ALA A 200 1.38 10.53 -7.17
#